data_AF-A0A803YNG1-F1
#
_entry.id   AF-A0A803YNG1-F1
#
_cell.length_a   1.000
_cell.length_b   1.000
_cell.length_c   1.000
_cell.angle_alpha   90.00
_cell.angle_beta   90.00
_cell.angle_gamma   90.00
#
_symmetry.space_group_name_H-M   'P 1'
#
loop_
_entity.id
_entity.type
_entity.pdbx_description
1 polymer ?
#
loop_
_entity_poly.entity_id
_entity_poly.type
_entity_poly.pdbx_seq_one_letter_code
_entity_poly.pdbx_strand_id
1 'polypeptide(L)'
;MDKWIKKRKDHETAQSVPDSIIALTLRLIGRLGQIGLKEGYLSAVKNISSVIGLFVQHAKEEGVPWGVQLAAIYSLCDLGSSNPAGIVGAIHAWRAAVLNSIPFAVTRGLAEVSSLCKMDLP
;
A
#
# COMPACT_ATOMS: atom_id res chain seq x y z
N MET A 1 -5.14 34.27 9.46
CA MET A 1 -4.39 33.01 9.23
C MET A 1 -3.94 32.93 7.77
N ASP A 2 -3.63 34.08 7.15
CA ASP A 2 -3.71 34.26 5.69
C ASP A 2 -2.35 34.35 4.98
N LYS A 3 -1.27 34.13 5.73
CA LYS A 3 0.11 34.21 5.22
C LYS A 3 0.68 32.87 4.73
N TRP A 4 0.04 31.74 5.04
CA TRP A 4 0.51 30.42 4.62
C TRP A 4 0.06 30.04 3.20
N ILE A 5 -0.97 30.71 2.66
CA ILE A 5 -1.59 30.35 1.37
C ILE A 5 -1.04 31.22 0.21
N LYS A 6 -0.30 32.30 0.49
CA LYS A 6 0.07 33.34 -0.50
C LYS A 6 1.53 33.33 -0.99
N LYS A 7 2.19 32.17 -1.08
CA LYS A 7 3.54 32.06 -1.70
C LYS A 7 3.74 30.81 -2.59
N ARG A 8 2.75 30.45 -3.41
CA ARG A 8 2.94 29.46 -4.49
C ARG A 8 2.65 30.03 -5.89
N LYS A 9 3.10 31.26 -6.16
CA LYS A 9 2.96 31.83 -7.51
C LYS A 9 4.25 32.21 -8.23
N ASP A 10 5.43 32.01 -7.61
CA ASP A 10 6.74 32.33 -8.22
C ASP A 10 7.78 31.19 -8.08
N HIS A 11 7.34 29.93 -7.92
CA HIS A 11 8.22 28.77 -8.09
C HIS A 11 7.53 27.71 -8.95
N GLU A 12 7.49 27.98 -10.25
CA GLU A 12 7.59 26.90 -11.23
C GLU A 12 8.89 26.14 -10.88
N THR A 13 8.77 24.83 -10.59
CA THR A 13 9.77 23.94 -9.93
C THR A 13 9.68 23.77 -8.40
N ALA A 14 8.47 23.69 -7.82
CA ALA A 14 8.33 22.75 -6.72
C ALA A 14 8.64 21.35 -7.29
N GLN A 15 9.87 20.86 -7.09
CA GLN A 15 10.30 19.55 -7.59
C GLN A 15 9.24 18.52 -7.20
N SER A 16 8.65 17.85 -8.19
CA SER A 16 7.75 16.74 -7.93
C SER A 16 8.49 15.71 -7.10
N VAL A 17 7.85 15.20 -6.05
CA VAL A 17 8.44 14.14 -5.22
C VAL A 17 8.71 12.95 -6.15
N PRO A 18 9.96 12.45 -6.22
CA PRO A 18 10.26 11.34 -7.11
C PRO A 18 9.47 10.09 -6.71
N ASP A 19 8.96 9.36 -7.69
CA ASP A 19 8.20 8.11 -7.48
C ASP A 19 8.97 7.10 -6.62
N SER A 20 10.30 7.10 -6.74
CA SER A 20 11.17 6.25 -5.92
C SER A 20 11.07 6.57 -4.43
N ILE A 21 10.94 7.83 -4.04
CA ILE A 21 10.78 8.25 -2.64
C ILE A 21 9.43 7.77 -2.11
N ILE A 22 8.37 7.89 -2.91
CA ILE A 22 7.03 7.41 -2.56
C ILE A 22 7.04 5.89 -2.38
N ALA A 23 7.62 5.16 -3.35
CA ALA A 23 7.75 3.71 -3.31
C ALA A 23 8.57 3.25 -2.09
N LEU A 24 9.72 3.88 -1.82
CA LEU A 24 10.55 3.56 -0.65
C LEU A 24 9.82 3.83 0.67
N THR A 25 9.05 4.92 0.74
CA THR A 25 8.23 5.24 1.92
C THR A 25 7.16 4.18 2.16
N LEU A 26 6.45 3.76 1.10
CA LEU A 26 5.48 2.66 1.20
C LEU A 26 6.14 1.38 1.71
N ARG A 27 7.29 0.99 1.15
CA ARG A 27 8.04 -0.21 1.59
C ARG A 27 8.46 -0.11 3.05
N LEU A 28 8.92 1.06 3.50
CA LEU A 28 9.27 1.32 4.89
C LEU A 28 8.05 1.15 5.82
N ILE A 29 6.88 1.69 5.44
CA ILE A 29 5.63 1.51 6.20
C ILE A 29 5.29 0.03 6.37
N GLY A 30 5.43 -0.79 5.31
CA GLY A 30 5.21 -2.23 5.40
C GLY A 30 6.12 -2.90 6.44
N ARG A 31 7.42 -2.57 6.42
CA ARG A 31 8.41 -3.10 7.38
C ARG A 31 8.16 -2.64 8.82
N LEU A 32 7.83 -1.37 9.02
CA LEU A 32 7.51 -0.85 10.36
C LEU A 32 6.20 -1.44 10.89
N GLY A 33 5.20 -1.65 10.03
CA GLY A 33 3.95 -2.30 10.44
C GLY A 33 4.14 -3.77 10.83
N GLN A 34 5.09 -4.50 10.25
CA GLN A 34 5.48 -5.83 10.73
C GLN A 34 6.04 -5.79 12.15
N ILE A 35 6.82 -4.78 12.50
CA ILE A 35 7.31 -4.57 13.87
C ILE A 35 6.12 -4.24 14.78
N GLY A 36 5.25 -3.31 14.36
CA GLY A 36 4.06 -2.94 15.12
C GLY A 36 3.13 -4.12 15.41
N LEU A 37 2.98 -5.07 14.47
CA LEU A 37 2.21 -6.30 14.68
C LEU A 37 2.84 -7.19 15.77
N LYS A 38 4.16 -7.33 15.76
CA LYS A 38 4.90 -8.09 16.79
C LYS A 38 4.79 -7.44 18.17
N GLU A 39 4.66 -6.12 18.22
CA GLU A 39 4.50 -5.34 19.45
C GLU A 39 3.03 -5.22 19.91
N GLY A 40 2.09 -5.83 19.19
CA GLY A 40 0.66 -5.88 19.57
C GLY A 40 -0.19 -4.71 19.06
N TYR A 41 0.32 -3.85 18.18
CA TYR A 41 -0.40 -2.70 17.61
C TYR A 41 -1.35 -3.08 16.46
N LEU A 42 -2.11 -4.17 16.61
CA LEU A 42 -2.96 -4.73 15.54
C LEU A 42 -3.94 -3.70 14.96
N SER A 43 -4.64 -2.94 15.81
CA SER A 43 -5.64 -1.96 15.36
C SER A 43 -5.02 -0.84 14.49
N ALA A 44 -3.85 -0.31 14.91
CA ALA A 44 -3.16 0.72 14.17
C ALA A 44 -2.66 0.20 12.81
N VAL A 45 -2.07 -1.00 12.79
CA VAL A 45 -1.56 -1.60 11.55
C VAL A 45 -2.71 -1.99 10.62
N LYS A 46 -3.85 -2.44 11.15
CA LYS A 46 -5.06 -2.68 10.37
C LYS A 46 -5.55 -1.41 9.68
N ASN A 47 -5.62 -0.29 10.40
CA ASN A 47 -6.01 1.00 9.81
C ASN A 47 -5.08 1.43 8.67
N ILE A 48 -3.76 1.31 8.87
CA ILE A 48 -2.76 1.60 7.84
C ILE A 48 -2.98 0.70 6.61
N SER A 49 -3.13 -0.62 6.81
CA SER A 49 -3.35 -1.55 5.71
C SER A 49 -4.63 -1.25 4.93
N SER A 50 -5.70 -0.82 5.60
CA SER A 50 -6.96 -0.43 4.96
C SER A 50 -6.80 0.81 4.08
N VAL A 51 -6.06 1.82 4.53
CA VAL A 51 -5.78 3.03 3.74
C VAL A 51 -4.93 2.69 2.52
N ILE A 52 -3.89 1.87 2.68
CA ILE A 52 -3.07 1.40 1.54
C ILE A 52 -3.92 0.55 0.57
N GLY A 53 -4.83 -0.28 1.08
CA GLY A 53 -5.76 -1.06 0.27
C GLY A 53 -6.65 -0.18 -0.61
N LEU A 54 -7.20 0.90 -0.04
CA LEU A 54 -8.00 1.88 -0.77
C LEU A 54 -7.16 2.63 -1.82
N PHE A 55 -5.94 3.02 -1.47
CA PHE A 55 -4.99 3.63 -2.40
C PHE A 55 -4.75 2.74 -3.63
N VAL A 56 -4.48 1.46 -3.40
CA VAL A 56 -4.21 0.46 -4.44
C VAL A 56 -5.40 0.24 -5.37
N GLN A 57 -6.63 0.27 -4.83
CA GLN A 57 -7.85 0.12 -5.64
C GLN A 57 -8.01 1.24 -6.68
N HIS A 58 -7.67 2.48 -6.32
CA HIS A 58 -7.80 3.64 -7.21
C HIS A 58 -6.52 3.93 -8.02
N ALA A 59 -5.43 3.24 -7.71
CA ALA A 59 -4.10 3.57 -8.24
C ALA A 59 -4.02 3.55 -9.78
N LYS A 60 -4.77 2.65 -10.43
CA LYS A 60 -4.83 2.63 -11.90
C LYS A 60 -5.56 3.85 -12.47
N GLU A 61 -6.72 4.17 -11.92
CA GLU A 61 -7.59 5.26 -12.39
C GLU A 61 -6.89 6.62 -12.20
N GLU A 62 -6.18 6.77 -11.09
CA GLU A 62 -5.39 7.97 -10.75
C GLU A 62 -4.02 8.02 -11.46
N GLY A 63 -3.71 7.08 -12.35
CA GLY A 63 -2.46 7.09 -13.11
C GLY A 63 -1.20 6.92 -12.25
N VAL A 64 -1.30 6.26 -11.09
CA VAL A 64 -0.18 6.04 -10.18
C VAL A 64 0.91 5.23 -10.88
N PRO A 65 2.19 5.64 -10.80
CA PRO A 65 3.30 4.93 -11.40
C PRO A 65 3.39 3.47 -10.95
N TRP A 66 3.68 2.56 -11.89
CA TRP A 66 3.67 1.12 -11.64
C TRP A 66 4.56 0.69 -10.46
N GLY A 67 5.75 1.28 -10.32
CA GLY A 67 6.65 1.01 -9.21
C GLY A 67 6.07 1.38 -7.84
N VAL A 68 5.27 2.46 -7.79
CA VAL A 68 4.56 2.90 -6.57
C VAL A 68 3.40 1.95 -6.26
N GLN A 69 2.66 1.51 -7.28
CA GLN A 69 1.60 0.50 -7.09
C GLN A 69 2.18 -0.80 -6.51
N LEU A 70 3.27 -1.30 -7.10
CA LEU A 70 3.94 -2.50 -6.60
C LEU A 70 4.47 -2.32 -5.18
N ALA A 71 5.04 -1.16 -4.85
CA ALA A 71 5.48 -0.87 -3.49
C ALA A 71 4.33 -0.95 -2.49
N ALA A 72 3.16 -0.38 -2.82
CA ALA A 72 1.96 -0.46 -1.99
C ALA A 72 1.48 -1.91 -1.83
N ILE A 73 1.45 -2.70 -2.91
CA ILE A 73 1.10 -4.13 -2.87
C ILE A 73 2.06 -4.92 -1.96
N TYR A 74 3.36 -4.72 -2.10
CA TYR A 74 4.32 -5.41 -1.22
C TYR A 74 4.16 -5.01 0.24
N SER A 75 3.81 -3.75 0.50
CA SER A 75 3.48 -3.31 1.86
C SER A 75 2.22 -4.01 2.38
N LEU A 76 1.17 -4.15 1.58
CA LEU A 76 -0.01 -4.93 1.97
C LEU A 76 0.35 -6.38 2.28
N CYS A 77 1.22 -7.03 1.49
CA CYS A 77 1.70 -8.37 1.81
C CYS A 77 2.44 -8.41 3.15
N ASP A 78 3.31 -7.42 3.41
CA ASP A 78 4.03 -7.31 4.69
C ASP A 78 3.07 -7.12 5.88
N LEU A 79 1.94 -6.44 5.69
CA LEU A 79 0.90 -6.20 6.70
C LEU A 79 -0.17 -7.30 6.77
N GLY A 80 0.00 -8.41 6.06
CA GLY A 80 -1.02 -9.44 5.82
C GLY A 80 -1.80 -9.89 7.06
N SER A 81 -1.14 -10.11 8.19
CA SER A 81 -1.79 -10.59 9.42
C SER A 81 -2.65 -9.55 10.14
N SER A 82 -2.65 -8.29 9.70
CA SER A 82 -3.49 -7.25 10.32
C SER A 82 -4.94 -7.28 9.84
N ASN A 83 -5.16 -7.69 8.59
CA ASN A 83 -6.46 -7.75 7.93
C ASN A 83 -6.44 -8.68 6.70
N PRO A 84 -6.23 -10.00 6.88
CA PRO A 84 -5.97 -10.91 5.77
C PRO A 84 -7.03 -10.84 4.66
N ALA A 85 -8.32 -10.92 5.03
CA ALA A 85 -9.42 -10.91 4.07
C ALA A 85 -9.52 -9.58 3.30
N GLY A 86 -9.39 -8.44 3.99
CA GLY A 86 -9.43 -7.12 3.35
C GLY A 86 -8.24 -6.91 2.39
N ILE A 87 -7.06 -7.36 2.79
CA ILE A 87 -5.84 -7.27 1.97
C ILE A 87 -5.95 -8.14 0.72
N VAL A 88 -6.39 -9.40 0.86
CA VAL A 88 -6.62 -10.29 -0.29
C VAL A 88 -7.63 -9.68 -1.26
N GLY A 89 -8.74 -9.13 -0.75
CA GLY A 89 -9.74 -8.43 -1.56
C GLY A 89 -9.16 -7.25 -2.33
N ALA A 90 -8.38 -6.40 -1.67
CA ALA A 90 -7.73 -5.25 -2.31
C ALA A 90 -6.74 -5.65 -3.41
N ILE A 91 -5.89 -6.66 -3.15
CA ILE A 91 -4.92 -7.16 -4.14
C ILE A 91 -5.64 -7.80 -5.33
N HIS A 92 -6.72 -8.55 -5.13
CA HIS A 92 -7.51 -9.12 -6.22
C HIS A 92 -8.16 -8.05 -7.09
N ALA A 93 -8.79 -7.03 -6.48
CA ALA A 93 -9.40 -5.92 -7.21
C ALA A 93 -8.36 -5.18 -8.06
N TRP A 94 -7.19 -4.90 -7.49
CA TRP A 94 -6.09 -4.28 -8.23
C TRP A 94 -5.57 -5.16 -9.37
N ARG A 95 -5.40 -6.48 -9.16
CA ARG A 95 -4.99 -7.42 -10.22
C ARG A 95 -5.99 -7.45 -11.38
N ALA A 96 -7.29 -7.35 -11.09
CA ALA A 96 -8.33 -7.29 -12.12
C ALA A 96 -8.31 -5.96 -12.89
N ALA A 97 -7.89 -4.88 -12.24
CA ALA A 97 -7.81 -3.57 -12.87
C ALA A 97 -6.59 -3.45 -13.80
N VAL A 98 -5.41 -3.91 -13.42
CA VAL A 98 -4.16 -3.63 -14.15
C VAL A 98 -3.95 -4.53 -15.36
N LEU A 99 -3.30 -4.00 -16.40
CA LEU A 99 -2.95 -4.75 -17.62
C LEU A 99 -1.48 -5.23 -17.63
N ASN A 100 -0.69 -4.78 -16.66
CA ASN A 100 0.71 -5.13 -16.53
C ASN A 100 0.89 -6.59 -16.11
N SER A 101 1.99 -7.22 -16.56
CA SER A 101 2.38 -8.54 -16.07
C SER A 101 2.67 -8.47 -14.57
N ILE A 102 2.00 -9.32 -13.78
CA ILE A 102 2.14 -9.34 -12.32
C ILE A 102 3.44 -10.06 -11.93
N PRO A 103 4.34 -9.42 -11.16
CA PRO A 103 5.54 -10.08 -10.68
C PRO A 103 5.23 -11.29 -9.81
N PHE A 104 6.04 -12.35 -9.92
CA PHE A 104 5.88 -13.58 -9.12
C PHE A 104 5.83 -13.32 -7.61
N ALA A 105 6.62 -12.37 -7.12
CA ALA A 105 6.65 -11.98 -5.71
C ALA A 105 5.26 -11.51 -5.19
N VAL A 106 4.45 -10.87 -6.03
CA VAL A 106 3.08 -10.47 -5.69
C VAL A 106 2.18 -11.70 -5.57
N THR A 107 2.28 -12.64 -6.50
CA THR A 107 1.52 -13.90 -6.46
C THR A 107 1.86 -14.72 -5.22
N ARG A 108 3.16 -14.81 -4.88
CA ARG A 108 3.63 -15.48 -3.66
C ARG A 108 3.09 -14.79 -2.41
N GLY A 109 3.26 -13.47 -2.29
CA GLY A 109 2.77 -12.72 -1.14
C GLY A 109 1.26 -12.84 -0.97
N LEU A 110 0.49 -12.79 -2.07
CA LEU A 110 -0.95 -13.02 -2.02
C LEU A 110 -1.30 -14.42 -1.49
N ALA A 111 -0.60 -15.46 -1.94
CA ALA A 111 -0.82 -16.82 -1.46
C ALA A 111 -0.52 -16.96 0.04
N GLU A 112 0.56 -16.32 0.52
CA GLU A 112 0.91 -16.25 1.94
C GLU A 112 -0.20 -15.57 2.74
N VAL A 113 -0.71 -14.40 2.33
CA VAL A 113 -1.82 -13.72 3.03
C VAL A 113 -3.12 -14.52 2.95
N SER A 114 -3.45 -15.11 1.81
CA SER A 114 -4.65 -15.97 1.67
C SER A 114 -4.62 -17.20 2.58
N SER A 115 -3.43 -17.70 2.93
CA SER A 115 -3.29 -18.81 3.88
C SER A 115 -3.70 -18.41 5.30
N LEU A 116 -3.49 -17.14 5.67
CA LEU A 116 -3.88 -16.60 6.99
C LEU A 116 -5.40 -16.51 7.14
N CYS A 117 -6.13 -16.18 6.06
CA CYS A 117 -7.60 -16.18 6.07
C CYS A 117 -8.21 -17.55 6.45
N LYS A 118 -7.48 -18.65 6.19
CA LYS A 118 -7.95 -20.00 6.50
C LYS A 118 -7.76 -20.38 7.97
N MET A 119 -6.88 -19.66 8.68
CA MET A 119 -6.63 -19.88 10.11
C MET A 119 -7.64 -19.15 11.01
N ASP A 120 -8.39 -18.19 10.45
CA ASP A 120 -9.44 -17.42 11.16
C ASP A 120 -10.83 -18.09 11.11
N LEU A 121 -10.93 -19.32 10.60
CA LEU A 121 -12.17 -20.11 10.60
C LEU A 121 -12.21 -21.02 11.85
N PRO A 122 -13.24 -20.92 12.72
CA PRO A 122 -13.37 -21.73 13.93
C PRO A 122 -13.62 -23.22 13.64
#